data_AF-A0A6L5F5Z1-F1
#
_entry.id   AF-A0A6L5F5Z1-F1
#
_cell.length_a   1.000
_cell.length_b   1.000
_cell.length_c   1.000
_cell.angle_alpha   90.00
_cell.angle_beta   90.00
_cell.angle_gamma   90.00
#
_symmetry.space_group_name_H-M   'P 1'
#
loop_
_entity.id
_entity.type
_entity.pdbx_description
1 polymer ?
#
loop_
_entity_poly.entity_id
_entity_poly.type
_entity_poly.pdbx_seq_one_letter_code
_entity_poly.pdbx_strand_id
1 'polypeptide(L)'
;MKTSAEQTTSRVRAFLWMAGFLVALAGIQLFVFPEQTERFFAWTIDPPLTAAFLGACYWSSVVLEWSAARTRTWAGARIAIPTVLVFTVLTLGVTLLHLDRFHLGPEFEFATRLVTWVWIAIYTLVPILLVVLLIGHARSRQPDPSRWDHLPTWVRALVMVQAVVFLLGGLVLLVAPESAAAWWPWSLTALTGRAIGAWVISLGVIAAHALWEDDKERVRPAAYSYLTLAILETVALVRFPGDFAWTTLSGWVYLVFLASAVVVGAAVLWGRPR
;
A
#
# COMPACT_ATOMS: atom_id res chain seq x y z
N MET A 1 21.56 7.73 -30.74
CA MET A 1 20.17 7.53 -31.22
C MET A 1 19.28 7.45 -29.99
N LYS A 2 18.46 8.47 -29.69
CA LYS A 2 17.57 8.44 -28.52
C LYS A 2 16.43 7.45 -28.80
N THR A 3 16.48 6.27 -28.22
CA THR A 3 15.36 5.33 -28.21
C THR A 3 14.17 6.03 -27.54
N SER A 4 13.07 6.18 -28.29
CA SER A 4 11.83 6.79 -27.78
C SER A 4 11.32 5.96 -26.62
N ALA A 5 11.40 6.49 -25.40
CA ALA A 5 10.83 5.82 -24.22
C ALA A 5 9.31 5.68 -24.37
N GLU A 6 8.76 4.50 -24.04
CA GLU A 6 7.32 4.23 -24.14
C GLU A 6 6.54 5.16 -23.22
N GLN A 7 5.56 5.88 -23.79
CA GLN A 7 4.74 6.81 -23.04
C GLN A 7 3.64 6.09 -22.25
N THR A 8 3.40 6.50 -21.01
CA THR A 8 2.25 6.04 -20.22
C THR A 8 0.97 6.48 -20.91
N THR A 9 0.07 5.54 -21.20
CA THR A 9 -1.21 5.87 -21.85
C THR A 9 -2.04 6.81 -20.96
N SER A 10 -2.80 7.73 -21.57
CA SER A 10 -3.69 8.65 -20.84
C SER A 10 -4.69 7.92 -19.94
N ARG A 11 -5.09 6.69 -20.30
CA ARG A 11 -6.00 5.85 -19.51
C ARG A 11 -5.39 5.39 -18.20
N VAL A 12 -4.13 4.91 -18.21
CA VAL A 12 -3.42 4.51 -16.99
C VAL A 12 -3.24 5.70 -16.06
N ARG A 13 -2.88 6.86 -16.60
CA ARG A 13 -2.71 8.08 -15.80
C ARG A 13 -4.03 8.54 -15.18
N ALA A 14 -5.12 8.53 -15.95
CA ALA A 14 -6.45 8.87 -15.44
C ALA A 14 -6.89 7.90 -14.34
N PHE A 15 -6.64 6.60 -14.53
CA PHE A 15 -6.88 5.59 -13.50
C PHE A 15 -6.11 5.88 -12.22
N LEU A 16 -4.80 6.13 -12.29
CA LEU A 16 -3.97 6.41 -11.11
C LEU A 16 -4.39 7.70 -10.38
N TRP A 17 -4.84 8.74 -11.11
CA TRP A 17 -5.42 9.93 -10.49
C TRP A 17 -6.71 9.63 -9.74
N MET A 18 -7.61 8.86 -10.35
CA MET A 18 -8.87 8.44 -9.74
C MET A 18 -8.64 7.54 -8.53
N ALA A 19 -7.77 6.54 -8.65
CA ALA A 19 -7.40 5.65 -7.56
C ALA A 19 -6.86 6.47 -6.37
N GLY A 20 -5.95 7.41 -6.65
CA GLY A 20 -5.36 8.29 -5.63
C GLY A 20 -6.41 9.15 -4.93
N PHE A 21 -7.43 9.61 -5.65
CA PHE A 21 -8.56 10.32 -5.05
C PHE A 21 -9.39 9.42 -4.13
N LEU A 22 -9.73 8.20 -4.58
CA LEU A 22 -10.52 7.25 -3.78
C LEU A 22 -9.79 6.83 -2.50
N VAL A 23 -8.49 6.50 -2.59
CA VAL A 23 -7.69 6.14 -1.41
C VAL A 23 -7.43 7.34 -0.50
N ALA A 24 -7.40 8.57 -1.02
CA ALA A 24 -7.34 9.77 -0.18
C ALA A 24 -8.58 9.88 0.73
N LEU A 25 -9.78 9.59 0.20
CA LEU A 25 -11.02 9.56 0.99
C LEU A 25 -10.99 8.48 2.07
N ALA A 26 -10.53 7.26 1.72
CA ALA A 26 -10.35 6.17 2.69
C ALA A 26 -9.36 6.54 3.79
N GLY A 27 -8.25 7.19 3.44
CA GLY A 27 -7.28 7.69 4.41
C GLY A 27 -7.84 8.81 5.29
N ILE A 28 -8.76 9.66 4.82
CA ILE A 28 -9.46 10.63 5.68
C ILE A 28 -10.30 9.89 6.73
N GLN A 29 -11.12 8.92 6.30
CA GLN A 29 -11.97 8.15 7.20
C GLN A 29 -11.15 7.46 8.30
N LEU A 30 -10.01 6.88 7.95
CA LEU A 30 -9.22 6.04 8.85
C LEU A 30 -8.12 6.76 9.62
N PHE A 31 -7.46 7.76 9.02
CA PHE A 31 -6.39 8.50 9.68
C PHE A 31 -6.95 9.69 10.45
N VAL A 32 -7.95 10.42 9.93
CA VAL A 32 -8.51 11.59 10.63
C VAL A 32 -9.54 11.17 11.68
N PHE A 33 -10.37 10.16 11.39
CA PHE A 33 -11.44 9.69 12.27
C PHE A 33 -11.29 8.20 12.69
N PRO A 34 -10.12 7.77 13.21
CA PRO A 34 -9.86 6.36 13.54
C PRO A 34 -10.80 5.77 14.61
N GLU A 35 -11.39 6.62 15.45
CA GLU A 35 -12.31 6.22 16.54
C GLU A 35 -13.78 6.20 16.12
N GLN A 36 -14.10 6.50 14.85
CA GLN A 36 -15.49 6.58 14.34
C GLN A 36 -15.70 5.66 13.13
N THR A 37 -14.99 4.54 13.08
CA THR A 37 -15.04 3.60 11.95
C THR A 37 -16.38 2.86 11.85
N GLU A 38 -17.09 2.71 12.97
CA GLU A 38 -18.46 2.20 13.06
C GLU A 38 -19.48 3.07 12.29
N ARG A 39 -19.16 4.35 12.07
CA ARG A 39 -20.00 5.30 11.31
C ARG A 39 -19.47 5.59 9.92
N PHE A 40 -18.18 5.87 9.82
CA PHE A 40 -17.58 6.43 8.60
C PHE A 40 -16.90 5.41 7.72
N PHE A 41 -16.81 4.14 8.13
CA PHE A 41 -16.07 3.13 7.39
C PHE A 41 -16.90 1.87 7.12
N ALA A 42 -16.36 0.99 6.28
CA ALA A 42 -17.09 -0.18 5.78
C ALA A 42 -17.26 -1.30 6.83
N TRP A 43 -16.43 -1.30 7.87
CA TRP A 43 -16.53 -2.15 9.05
C TRP A 43 -15.91 -1.42 10.26
N THR A 44 -16.24 -1.88 11.46
CA THR A 44 -15.69 -1.32 12.71
C THR A 44 -14.26 -1.84 12.94
N ILE A 45 -13.33 -0.94 13.27
CA ILE A 45 -11.93 -1.25 13.57
C ILE A 45 -11.63 -0.83 15.00
N ASP A 46 -11.15 -1.79 15.79
CA ASP A 46 -10.66 -1.61 17.16
C ASP A 46 -9.39 -2.47 17.30
N PRO A 47 -8.24 -1.93 17.80
CA PRO A 47 -8.05 -0.58 18.37
C PRO A 47 -7.89 0.55 17.33
N PRO A 48 -8.05 1.84 17.72
CA PRO A 48 -7.88 2.99 16.83
C PRO A 48 -6.51 3.07 16.15
N LEU A 49 -5.45 2.56 16.78
CA LEU A 49 -4.14 2.43 16.14
C LEU A 49 -4.21 1.63 14.84
N THR A 50 -5.03 0.58 14.77
CA THR A 50 -5.21 -0.21 13.53
C THR A 50 -5.86 0.62 12.44
N ALA A 51 -6.86 1.44 12.78
CA ALA A 51 -7.49 2.33 11.80
C ALA A 51 -6.47 3.35 11.29
N ALA A 52 -5.69 3.97 12.19
CA ALA A 52 -4.65 4.92 11.81
C ALA A 52 -3.55 4.27 10.94
N PHE A 53 -3.12 3.04 11.23
CA PHE A 53 -2.19 2.27 10.39
C PHE A 53 -2.74 2.11 8.97
N LEU A 54 -3.98 1.64 8.82
CA LEU A 54 -4.60 1.46 7.51
C LEU A 54 -4.76 2.81 6.79
N GLY A 55 -5.11 3.88 7.50
CA GLY A 55 -5.18 5.25 6.98
C GLY A 55 -3.82 5.75 6.47
N ALA A 56 -2.73 5.47 7.19
CA ALA A 56 -1.37 5.80 6.78
C ALA A 56 -0.99 5.06 5.49
N CYS A 57 -1.34 3.78 5.38
CA CYS A 57 -1.16 2.99 4.17
C CYS A 57 -1.91 3.59 2.98
N TYR A 58 -3.18 4.00 3.14
CA TYR A 58 -3.94 4.68 2.09
C TYR A 58 -3.30 6.01 1.66
N TRP A 59 -2.94 6.88 2.60
CA TRP A 59 -2.32 8.16 2.27
C TRP A 59 -0.90 8.02 1.69
N SER A 60 -0.15 7.00 2.08
CA SER A 60 1.10 6.68 1.39
C SER A 60 0.83 6.26 -0.07
N SER A 61 -0.25 5.52 -0.31
CA SER A 61 -0.67 5.10 -1.66
C SER A 61 -1.12 6.27 -2.53
N VAL A 62 -1.73 7.32 -1.97
CA VAL A 62 -1.99 8.59 -2.69
C VAL A 62 -0.69 9.12 -3.30
N VAL A 63 0.39 9.14 -2.50
CA VAL A 63 1.69 9.63 -2.95
C VAL A 63 2.27 8.73 -4.03
N LEU A 64 2.17 7.40 -3.89
CA LEU A 64 2.57 6.44 -4.93
C LEU A 64 1.83 6.70 -6.25
N GLU A 65 0.50 6.71 -6.21
CA GLU A 65 -0.37 6.74 -7.39
C GLU A 65 -0.27 8.09 -8.11
N TRP A 66 -0.33 9.21 -7.38
CA TRP A 66 -0.19 10.53 -8.00
C TRP A 66 1.24 10.80 -8.48
N SER A 67 2.27 10.24 -7.84
CA SER A 67 3.64 10.34 -8.36
C SER A 67 3.79 9.52 -9.65
N ALA A 68 3.28 8.29 -9.66
CA ALA A 68 3.27 7.42 -10.84
C ALA A 68 2.46 8.04 -12.01
N ALA A 69 1.31 8.66 -11.73
CA ALA A 69 0.46 9.33 -12.72
C ALA A 69 1.12 10.54 -13.40
N ARG A 70 2.10 11.16 -12.74
CA ARG A 70 2.91 12.27 -13.26
C ARG A 70 4.06 11.79 -14.13
N THR A 71 4.45 10.53 -14.06
CA THR A 71 5.49 9.99 -14.95
C THR A 71 4.94 9.85 -16.36
N ARG A 72 5.75 10.25 -17.34
CA ARG A 72 5.37 10.20 -18.76
C ARG A 72 5.68 8.85 -19.40
N THR A 73 6.46 7.99 -18.75
CA THR A 73 6.90 6.72 -19.28
C THR A 73 6.28 5.56 -18.53
N TRP A 74 5.89 4.50 -19.25
CA TRP A 74 5.30 3.32 -18.61
C TRP A 74 6.24 2.72 -17.56
N ALA A 75 7.54 2.65 -17.85
CA ALA A 75 8.55 2.18 -16.91
C ALA A 75 8.58 2.95 -15.57
N GLY A 76 8.25 4.25 -15.57
CA GLY A 76 8.15 5.05 -14.34
C GLY A 76 6.80 4.91 -13.62
N ALA A 77 5.74 4.54 -14.33
CA ALA A 77 4.40 4.38 -13.76
C ALA A 77 4.12 2.95 -13.27
N ARG A 78 4.72 1.95 -13.93
CA ARG A 78 4.36 0.54 -13.77
C ARG A 78 4.61 0.01 -12.38
N ILE A 79 5.48 0.64 -11.60
CA ILE A 79 5.75 0.22 -10.21
C ILE A 79 4.49 0.17 -9.35
N ALA A 80 3.54 1.10 -9.58
CA ALA A 80 2.28 1.15 -8.84
C ALA A 80 1.29 0.05 -9.24
N ILE A 81 1.31 -0.41 -10.49
CA ILE A 81 0.26 -1.25 -11.06
C ILE A 81 0.16 -2.65 -10.40
N PRO A 82 1.22 -3.48 -10.33
CA PRO A 82 1.13 -4.78 -9.69
C PRO A 82 0.89 -4.65 -8.19
N THR A 83 1.40 -3.58 -7.56
CA THR A 83 1.15 -3.29 -6.14
C THR A 83 -0.32 -3.07 -5.86
N VAL A 84 -0.97 -2.16 -6.60
CA VAL A 84 -2.41 -1.88 -6.42
C VAL A 84 -3.26 -3.11 -6.81
N LEU A 85 -2.86 -3.87 -7.84
CA LEU A 85 -3.56 -5.08 -8.24
C LEU A 85 -3.54 -6.14 -7.13
N VAL A 86 -2.37 -6.45 -6.57
CA VAL A 86 -2.24 -7.43 -5.49
C VAL A 86 -3.03 -6.97 -4.27
N PHE A 87 -2.89 -5.70 -3.87
CA PHE A 87 -3.63 -5.15 -2.74
C PHE A 87 -5.14 -5.31 -2.92
N THR A 88 -5.66 -4.92 -4.08
CA THR A 88 -7.11 -4.94 -4.34
C THR A 88 -7.68 -6.35 -4.43
N VAL A 89 -6.96 -7.29 -5.05
CA VAL A 89 -7.36 -8.71 -5.09
C VAL A 89 -7.37 -9.32 -3.69
N LEU A 90 -6.33 -9.10 -2.90
CA LEU A 90 -6.26 -9.64 -1.54
C LEU A 90 -7.35 -9.03 -0.65
N THR A 91 -7.54 -7.72 -0.73
CA THR A 91 -8.56 -7.01 0.05
C THR A 91 -9.98 -7.44 -0.34
N LEU A 92 -10.23 -7.71 -1.63
CA LEU A 92 -11.49 -8.31 -2.08
C LEU A 92 -11.68 -9.69 -1.44
N GLY A 93 -10.65 -10.54 -1.46
CA GLY A 93 -10.70 -11.86 -0.81
C GLY A 93 -11.00 -11.78 0.69
N VAL A 94 -10.35 -10.85 1.40
CA VAL A 94 -10.62 -10.60 2.84
C VAL A 94 -12.04 -10.06 3.05
N THR A 95 -12.50 -9.16 2.20
CA THR A 95 -13.87 -8.60 2.24
C THR A 95 -14.91 -9.70 2.10
N LEU A 96 -14.75 -10.61 1.12
CA LEU A 96 -15.68 -11.71 0.90
C LEU A 96 -15.65 -12.73 2.06
N LEU A 97 -14.47 -12.97 2.66
CA LEU A 97 -14.32 -13.91 3.77
C LEU A 97 -14.98 -13.41 5.07
N HIS A 98 -15.02 -12.10 5.29
CA HIS A 98 -15.52 -11.46 6.51
C HIS A 98 -16.75 -10.60 6.24
N LEU A 99 -17.53 -10.93 5.20
CA LEU A 99 -18.64 -10.08 4.74
C LEU A 99 -19.69 -9.87 5.84
N ASP A 100 -19.80 -10.79 6.80
CA ASP A 100 -20.65 -10.71 8.00
C ASP A 100 -20.28 -9.55 8.94
N ARG A 101 -19.03 -9.05 8.87
CA ARG A 101 -18.54 -7.94 9.69
C ARG A 101 -18.75 -6.57 9.07
N PHE A 102 -19.11 -6.51 7.79
CA PHE A 102 -19.29 -5.26 7.06
C PHE A 102 -20.66 -4.66 7.38
N HIS A 103 -20.73 -3.33 7.37
CA HIS A 103 -21.95 -2.57 7.71
C HIS A 103 -23.00 -2.63 6.58
N LEU A 104 -23.55 -3.81 6.31
CA LEU A 104 -24.52 -4.08 5.24
C LEU A 104 -25.95 -4.20 5.76
N GLY A 105 -26.13 -4.53 7.04
CA GLY A 105 -27.42 -4.76 7.66
C GLY A 105 -28.29 -3.51 7.80
N PRO A 106 -29.62 -3.67 7.93
CA PRO A 106 -30.57 -2.57 8.07
C PRO A 106 -30.39 -1.74 9.37
N GLU A 107 -29.66 -2.26 10.36
CA GLU A 107 -29.33 -1.61 11.62
C GLU A 107 -28.37 -0.42 11.46
N PHE A 108 -27.60 -0.37 10.36
CA PHE A 108 -26.66 0.72 10.10
C PHE A 108 -27.32 1.88 9.36
N GLU A 109 -26.82 3.10 9.61
CA GLU A 109 -27.25 4.30 8.91
C GLU A 109 -27.06 4.17 7.39
N PHE A 110 -27.91 4.86 6.62
CA PHE A 110 -27.84 4.82 5.15
C PHE A 110 -26.46 5.24 4.62
N ALA A 111 -25.86 6.28 5.20
CA ALA A 111 -24.55 6.77 4.78
C ALA A 111 -23.44 5.73 5.01
N THR A 112 -23.43 5.07 6.17
CA THR A 112 -22.49 3.99 6.50
C THR A 112 -22.62 2.83 5.52
N ARG A 113 -23.86 2.37 5.26
CA ARG A 113 -24.12 1.33 4.27
C ARG A 113 -23.67 1.72 2.87
N LEU A 114 -23.87 2.98 2.48
CA LEU A 114 -23.42 3.49 1.19
C LEU A 114 -21.89 3.41 1.07
N VAL A 115 -21.15 3.81 2.11
CA VAL A 115 -19.68 3.65 2.17
C VAL A 115 -19.28 2.18 2.01
N THR A 116 -19.96 1.26 2.68
CA THR A 116 -19.72 -0.19 2.57
C THR A 116 -19.97 -0.72 1.16
N TRP A 117 -21.05 -0.31 0.51
CA TRP A 117 -21.32 -0.70 -0.88
C TRP A 117 -20.31 -0.11 -1.87
N VAL A 118 -19.90 1.14 -1.65
CA VAL A 118 -18.83 1.78 -2.44
C VAL A 118 -17.51 1.04 -2.25
N TRP A 119 -17.16 0.63 -1.04
CA TRP A 119 -16.00 -0.22 -0.76
C TRP A 119 -16.02 -1.50 -1.61
N ILE A 120 -17.12 -2.28 -1.54
CA ILE A 120 -17.25 -3.53 -2.29
C ILE A 120 -17.16 -3.28 -3.80
N ALA A 121 -17.80 -2.23 -4.30
CA ALA A 121 -17.75 -1.86 -5.72
C ALA A 121 -16.32 -1.53 -6.16
N ILE A 122 -15.57 -0.74 -5.37
CA ILE A 122 -14.17 -0.38 -5.67
C ILE A 122 -13.31 -1.65 -5.73
N TYR A 123 -13.35 -2.49 -4.70
CA TYR A 123 -12.51 -3.69 -4.64
C TYR A 123 -12.91 -4.77 -5.66
N THR A 124 -14.12 -4.71 -6.21
CA THR A 124 -14.54 -5.57 -7.32
C THR A 124 -14.08 -5.01 -8.68
N LEU A 125 -14.26 -3.71 -8.93
CA LEU A 125 -14.03 -3.11 -10.24
C LEU A 125 -12.56 -2.78 -10.52
N VAL A 126 -11.82 -2.30 -9.52
CA VAL A 126 -10.41 -1.90 -9.69
C VAL A 126 -9.51 -3.04 -10.18
N PRO A 127 -9.50 -4.25 -9.60
CA PRO A 127 -8.63 -5.31 -10.10
C PRO A 127 -8.96 -5.72 -11.54
N ILE A 128 -10.25 -5.72 -11.92
CA ILE A 128 -10.68 -5.99 -13.31
C ILE A 128 -10.10 -4.93 -14.25
N LEU A 129 -10.24 -3.65 -13.89
CA LEU A 129 -9.73 -2.54 -14.68
C LEU A 129 -8.20 -2.62 -14.83
N LEU A 130 -7.48 -2.93 -13.76
CA LEU A 130 -6.03 -3.11 -13.78
C LEU A 130 -5.59 -4.26 -14.69
N VAL A 131 -6.29 -5.40 -14.64
CA VAL A 131 -6.02 -6.53 -15.54
C VAL A 131 -6.25 -6.14 -17.01
N VAL A 132 -7.34 -5.42 -17.31
CA VAL A 132 -7.61 -4.91 -18.67
C VAL A 132 -6.50 -3.96 -19.14
N LEU A 133 -6.04 -3.05 -18.28
CA LEU A 133 -4.94 -2.13 -18.60
C LEU A 133 -3.62 -2.88 -18.84
N LEU A 134 -3.31 -3.89 -18.03
CA LEU A 134 -2.12 -4.73 -18.17
C LEU A 134 -2.15 -5.56 -19.46
N ILE A 135 -3.28 -6.18 -19.80
CA ILE A 135 -3.43 -6.93 -21.06
C ILE A 135 -3.31 -5.99 -22.27
N GLY A 136 -3.93 -4.81 -22.19
CA GLY A 136 -3.83 -3.79 -23.24
C GLY A 136 -2.38 -3.36 -23.48
N HIS A 137 -1.61 -3.16 -22.41
CA HIS A 137 -0.20 -2.82 -22.49
C HIS A 137 0.67 -4.00 -22.98
N ALA A 138 0.45 -5.23 -22.51
CA ALA A 138 1.22 -6.40 -22.98
C ALA A 138 1.12 -6.60 -24.50
N ARG A 139 0.05 -6.10 -25.12
CA ARG A 139 -0.18 -6.15 -26.57
C ARG A 139 0.54 -5.05 -27.37
N SER A 140 1.02 -3.96 -26.75
CA SER A 140 1.70 -2.86 -27.46
C SER A 140 3.13 -3.19 -27.91
N ARG A 141 3.73 -4.30 -27.43
CA ARG A 141 5.06 -4.84 -27.80
C ARG A 141 6.14 -3.76 -28.00
N GLN A 142 6.34 -2.91 -26.99
CA GLN A 142 7.41 -1.91 -27.02
C GLN A 142 8.62 -2.35 -26.18
N PRO A 143 9.86 -1.99 -26.58
CA PRO A 143 11.05 -2.30 -25.81
C PRO A 143 11.04 -1.55 -24.47
N ASP A 144 11.40 -2.24 -23.39
CA ASP A 144 11.66 -1.60 -22.09
C ASP A 144 12.86 -0.65 -22.25
N PRO A 145 12.76 0.63 -21.86
CA PRO A 145 13.91 1.53 -21.88
C PRO A 145 15.08 0.95 -21.08
N SER A 146 16.31 1.40 -21.37
CA SER A 146 17.48 1.00 -20.58
C SER A 146 17.47 1.62 -19.18
N ARG A 147 18.16 0.98 -18.25
CA ARG A 147 18.38 1.42 -16.86
C ARG A 147 19.77 2.04 -16.77
N TRP A 148 19.91 3.12 -16.00
CA TRP A 148 21.17 3.88 -15.97
C TRP A 148 21.60 4.27 -14.55
N ASP A 149 20.65 4.52 -13.65
CA ASP A 149 20.94 4.98 -12.29
C ASP A 149 20.57 3.90 -11.27
N HIS A 150 21.43 2.88 -11.20
CA HIS A 150 21.22 1.69 -10.37
C HIS A 150 21.12 2.01 -8.89
N LEU A 151 20.35 1.17 -8.17
CA LEU A 151 20.27 1.28 -6.72
C LEU A 151 21.63 0.90 -6.10
N PRO A 152 22.12 1.65 -5.09
CA PRO A 152 23.31 1.25 -4.36
C PRO A 152 23.14 -0.16 -3.77
N THR A 153 24.20 -0.98 -3.80
CA THR A 153 24.15 -2.39 -3.36
C THR A 153 23.57 -2.56 -1.96
N TRP A 154 23.89 -1.65 -1.04
CA TRP A 154 23.36 -1.69 0.33
C TRP A 154 21.86 -1.39 0.39
N VAL A 155 21.34 -0.50 -0.45
CA VAL A 155 19.89 -0.22 -0.58
C VAL A 155 19.20 -1.47 -1.09
N ARG A 156 19.76 -2.12 -2.12
CA ARG A 156 19.22 -3.37 -2.68
C ARG A 156 19.17 -4.48 -1.64
N ALA A 157 20.23 -4.66 -0.86
CA ALA A 157 20.26 -5.65 0.21
C ALA A 157 19.18 -5.38 1.27
N LEU A 158 19.03 -4.12 1.70
CA LEU A 158 18.02 -3.74 2.69
C LEU A 158 16.60 -3.91 2.16
N VAL A 159 16.33 -3.49 0.92
CA VAL A 159 15.03 -3.66 0.26
C VAL A 159 14.71 -5.15 0.03
N MET A 160 15.72 -5.98 -0.26
CA MET A 160 15.54 -7.44 -0.36
C MET A 160 15.11 -8.05 0.97
N VAL A 161 15.76 -7.68 2.07
CA VAL A 161 15.37 -8.12 3.41
C VAL A 161 13.94 -7.67 3.73
N GLN A 162 13.60 -6.41 3.47
CA GLN A 162 12.25 -5.88 3.67
C GLN A 162 11.22 -6.61 2.82
N ALA A 163 11.50 -6.87 1.54
CA ALA A 163 10.60 -7.61 0.66
C ALA A 163 10.31 -9.02 1.20
N VAL A 164 11.33 -9.75 1.64
CA VAL A 164 11.16 -11.09 2.23
C VAL A 164 10.34 -11.02 3.51
N VAL A 165 10.68 -10.11 4.43
CA VAL A 165 9.97 -9.93 5.71
C VAL A 165 8.50 -9.59 5.47
N PHE A 166 8.22 -8.69 4.54
CA PHE A 166 6.85 -8.30 4.19
C PHE A 166 6.07 -9.44 3.54
N LEU A 167 6.64 -10.14 2.55
CA LEU A 167 5.92 -11.22 1.89
C LEU A 167 5.62 -12.36 2.86
N LEU A 168 6.57 -12.75 3.71
CA LEU A 168 6.38 -13.82 4.69
C LEU A 168 5.46 -13.38 5.84
N GLY A 169 5.72 -12.23 6.46
CA GLY A 169 4.92 -11.71 7.56
C GLY A 169 3.48 -11.40 7.14
N GLY A 170 3.31 -10.80 5.96
CA GLY A 170 2.00 -10.55 5.37
C GLY A 170 1.25 -11.84 5.03
N LEU A 171 1.94 -12.89 4.57
CA LEU A 171 1.34 -14.21 4.35
C LEU A 171 0.84 -14.84 5.66
N VAL A 172 1.64 -14.76 6.74
CA VAL A 172 1.22 -15.25 8.07
C VAL A 172 0.00 -14.47 8.57
N LEU A 173 -0.01 -13.14 8.45
CA LEU A 173 -1.16 -12.30 8.78
C LEU A 173 -2.41 -12.65 7.97
N LEU A 174 -2.26 -13.01 6.69
CA LEU A 174 -3.37 -13.33 5.81
C LEU A 174 -3.96 -14.74 6.07
N VAL A 175 -3.10 -15.73 6.28
CA VAL A 175 -3.50 -17.15 6.38
C VAL A 175 -3.77 -17.56 7.83
N ALA A 176 -2.98 -17.07 8.79
CA ALA A 176 -3.03 -17.44 10.19
C ALA A 176 -3.02 -16.19 11.13
N PRO A 177 -4.05 -15.32 11.05
CA PRO A 177 -4.07 -14.06 11.80
C PRO A 177 -4.07 -14.23 13.33
N GLU A 178 -4.59 -15.34 13.85
CA GLU A 178 -4.56 -15.63 15.30
C GLU A 178 -3.13 -15.88 15.80
N SER A 179 -2.34 -16.65 15.03
CA SER A 179 -0.91 -16.81 15.29
C SER A 179 -0.16 -15.49 15.12
N ALA A 180 -0.57 -14.67 14.15
CA ALA A 180 0.02 -13.35 13.93
C ALA A 180 -0.22 -12.39 15.10
N ALA A 181 -1.41 -12.43 15.70
CA ALA A 181 -1.78 -11.60 16.85
C ALA A 181 -0.89 -11.83 18.07
N ALA A 182 -0.25 -13.01 18.20
CA ALA A 182 0.66 -13.31 19.31
C ALA A 182 1.99 -12.55 19.26
N TRP A 183 2.43 -12.13 18.06
CA TRP A 183 3.71 -11.41 17.87
C TRP A 183 3.53 -10.01 17.28
N TRP A 184 2.35 -9.64 16.80
CA TRP A 184 2.09 -8.27 16.35
C TRP A 184 2.16 -7.29 17.54
N PRO A 185 2.68 -6.06 17.37
CA PRO A 185 2.92 -5.16 18.50
C PRO A 185 1.67 -4.44 19.04
N TRP A 186 0.47 -4.77 18.55
CA TRP A 186 -0.80 -4.34 19.13
C TRP A 186 -1.89 -5.39 18.88
N SER A 187 -3.06 -5.24 19.49
CA SER A 187 -4.16 -6.20 19.37
C SER A 187 -4.73 -6.24 17.94
N LEU A 188 -5.01 -7.45 17.47
CA LEU A 188 -5.62 -7.69 16.16
C LEU A 188 -6.81 -8.62 16.27
N THR A 189 -7.83 -8.33 15.46
CA THR A 189 -8.89 -9.28 15.14
C THR A 189 -8.50 -10.11 13.92
N ALA A 190 -9.23 -11.20 13.66
CA ALA A 190 -9.02 -12.01 12.47
C ALA A 190 -9.25 -11.24 11.15
N LEU A 191 -10.13 -10.24 11.14
CA LEU A 191 -10.37 -9.37 9.98
C LEU A 191 -9.22 -8.36 9.84
N THR A 192 -8.90 -7.63 10.90
CA THR A 192 -7.87 -6.59 10.84
C THR A 192 -6.47 -7.17 10.58
N GLY A 193 -6.14 -8.33 11.16
CA GLY A 193 -4.89 -9.03 10.85
C GLY A 193 -4.77 -9.36 9.36
N ARG A 194 -5.83 -9.86 8.72
CA ARG A 194 -5.83 -10.15 7.29
C ARG A 194 -5.79 -8.89 6.42
N ALA A 195 -6.48 -7.82 6.83
CA ALA A 195 -6.44 -6.53 6.14
C ALA A 195 -5.03 -5.92 6.17
N ILE A 196 -4.36 -5.96 7.33
CA ILE A 196 -2.94 -5.59 7.45
C ILE A 196 -2.08 -6.52 6.59
N GLY A 197 -2.35 -7.83 6.61
CA GLY A 197 -1.65 -8.81 5.78
C GLY A 197 -1.69 -8.47 4.28
N ALA A 198 -2.84 -8.05 3.75
CA ALA A 198 -2.98 -7.60 2.37
C ALA A 198 -2.10 -6.38 2.05
N TRP A 199 -2.05 -5.40 2.96
CA TRP A 199 -1.15 -4.24 2.84
C TRP A 199 0.32 -4.64 2.90
N VAL A 200 0.70 -5.46 3.89
CA VAL A 200 2.08 -5.89 4.10
C VAL A 200 2.58 -6.73 2.90
N ILE A 201 1.77 -7.63 2.35
CA ILE A 201 2.13 -8.34 1.10
C ILE A 201 2.35 -7.35 -0.04
N SER A 202 1.49 -6.34 -0.17
CA SER A 202 1.58 -5.33 -1.24
C SER A 202 2.85 -4.46 -1.11
N LEU A 203 3.27 -4.14 0.12
CA LEU A 203 4.56 -3.52 0.42
C LEU A 203 5.74 -4.44 0.04
N GLY A 204 5.60 -5.75 0.27
CA GLY A 204 6.56 -6.75 -0.22
C GLY A 204 6.66 -6.79 -1.74
N VAL A 205 5.53 -6.72 -2.44
CA VAL A 205 5.46 -6.70 -3.91
C VAL A 205 6.09 -5.43 -4.47
N ILE A 206 5.81 -4.25 -3.92
CA ILE A 206 6.46 -3.02 -4.42
C ILE A 206 7.97 -3.02 -4.14
N ALA A 207 8.42 -3.57 -3.01
CA ALA A 207 9.85 -3.72 -2.70
C ALA A 207 10.55 -4.69 -3.67
N ALA A 208 9.95 -5.86 -3.92
CA ALA A 208 10.48 -6.82 -4.90
C ALA A 208 10.47 -6.23 -6.32
N HIS A 209 9.44 -5.48 -6.67
CA HIS A 209 9.34 -4.81 -7.96
C HIS A 209 10.40 -3.70 -8.11
N ALA A 210 10.70 -2.95 -7.04
CA ALA A 210 11.76 -1.96 -7.02
C ALA A 210 13.16 -2.60 -7.25
N LEU A 211 13.40 -3.80 -6.72
CA LEU A 211 14.62 -4.57 -7.00
C LEU A 211 14.70 -5.04 -8.44
N TRP A 212 13.55 -5.36 -9.05
CA TRP A 212 13.50 -5.72 -10.47
C TRP A 212 13.74 -4.52 -11.37
N GLU A 213 13.20 -3.35 -11.02
CA GLU A 213 13.46 -2.10 -11.75
C GLU A 213 14.93 -1.69 -11.67
N ASP A 214 15.53 -1.76 -10.47
CA ASP A 214 16.91 -1.38 -10.18
C ASP A 214 17.34 -0.06 -10.84
N ASP A 215 16.47 0.96 -10.75
CA ASP A 215 16.72 2.28 -11.31
C ASP A 215 16.02 3.35 -10.45
N LYS A 216 16.78 4.30 -9.93
CA LYS A 216 16.30 5.33 -9.00
C LYS A 216 15.16 6.18 -9.58
N GLU A 217 15.20 6.50 -10.87
CA GLU A 217 14.15 7.30 -11.50
C GLU A 217 12.84 6.52 -11.57
N ARG A 218 12.91 5.22 -11.84
CA ARG A 218 11.73 4.36 -11.96
C ARG A 218 11.08 4.06 -10.61
N VAL A 219 11.88 3.93 -9.56
CA VAL A 219 11.38 3.60 -8.22
C VAL A 219 11.09 4.83 -7.34
N ARG A 220 11.31 6.04 -7.86
CA ARG A 220 11.02 7.31 -7.18
C ARG A 220 9.61 7.42 -6.60
N PRO A 221 8.53 7.06 -7.33
CA PRO A 221 7.18 7.05 -6.76
C PRO A 221 7.07 6.19 -5.50
N ALA A 222 7.71 5.01 -5.49
CA ALA A 222 7.75 4.13 -4.33
C ALA A 222 8.55 4.75 -3.17
N ALA A 223 9.67 5.43 -3.45
CA ALA A 223 10.45 6.09 -2.41
C ALA A 223 9.68 7.23 -1.72
N TYR A 224 8.95 8.06 -2.47
CA TYR A 224 8.07 9.08 -1.88
C TYR A 224 6.96 8.46 -1.01
N SER A 225 6.33 7.39 -1.52
CA SER A 225 5.33 6.63 -0.76
C SER A 225 5.91 6.07 0.52
N TYR A 226 7.14 5.54 0.48
CA TYR A 226 7.75 4.86 1.63
C TYR A 226 8.16 5.83 2.74
N LEU A 227 8.65 7.02 2.38
CA LEU A 227 8.86 8.11 3.34
C LEU A 227 7.55 8.58 3.97
N THR A 228 6.51 8.73 3.14
CA THR A 228 5.19 9.15 3.61
C THR A 228 4.62 8.12 4.59
N LEU A 229 4.73 6.83 4.27
CA LEU A 229 4.34 5.74 5.15
C LEU A 229 5.09 5.84 6.48
N ALA A 230 6.42 5.92 6.46
CA ALA A 230 7.21 5.96 7.69
C ALA A 230 6.84 7.13 8.60
N ILE A 231 6.59 8.31 8.02
CA ILE A 231 6.14 9.51 8.75
C ILE A 231 4.74 9.29 9.34
N LEU A 232 3.78 8.86 8.54
CA LEU A 232 2.40 8.70 8.97
C LEU A 232 2.22 7.58 10.01
N GLU A 233 2.93 6.47 9.86
CA GLU A 233 2.97 5.40 10.86
C GLU A 233 3.58 5.89 12.18
N THR A 234 4.67 6.68 12.12
CA THR A 234 5.22 7.32 13.33
C THR A 234 4.20 8.24 14.00
N VAL A 235 3.45 9.03 13.22
CA VAL A 235 2.37 9.87 13.73
C VAL A 235 1.26 9.02 14.36
N ALA A 236 0.90 7.88 13.77
CA ALA A 236 -0.08 6.95 14.34
C ALA A 236 0.38 6.41 15.71
N LEU A 237 1.64 6.00 15.84
CA LEU A 237 2.20 5.56 17.13
C LEU A 237 2.20 6.66 18.20
N VAL A 238 2.48 7.91 17.82
CA VAL A 238 2.44 9.06 18.73
C VAL A 238 1.01 9.40 19.15
N ARG A 239 0.02 9.20 18.28
CA ARG A 239 -1.40 9.45 18.58
C ARG A 239 -2.02 8.38 19.47
N PHE A 240 -1.61 7.14 19.30
CA PHE A 240 -2.15 5.98 20.02
C PHE A 240 -1.05 5.20 20.75
N PRO A 241 -0.29 5.84 21.66
CA PRO A 241 0.83 5.18 22.33
C PRO A 241 0.38 4.06 23.26
N GLY A 242 -0.85 4.10 23.76
CA GLY A 242 -1.42 3.07 24.65
C GLY A 242 -1.71 1.74 23.95
N ASP A 243 -1.94 1.75 22.65
CA ASP A 243 -2.26 0.54 21.87
C ASP A 243 -1.00 -0.26 21.50
N PHE A 244 0.16 0.40 21.49
CA PHE A 244 1.42 -0.15 20.97
C PHE A 244 2.32 -0.72 22.08
N ALA A 245 2.86 -1.91 21.84
CA ALA A 245 3.75 -2.62 22.76
C ALA A 245 5.21 -2.14 22.64
N TRP A 246 5.52 -0.99 23.24
CA TRP A 246 6.84 -0.34 23.15
C TRP A 246 8.03 -1.16 23.66
N THR A 247 7.80 -2.09 24.59
CA THR A 247 8.86 -2.82 25.28
C THR A 247 9.11 -4.23 24.72
N THR A 248 8.31 -4.67 23.74
CA THR A 248 8.44 -6.01 23.16
C THR A 248 9.41 -6.03 21.99
N LEU A 249 9.96 -7.21 21.68
CA LEU A 249 10.82 -7.39 20.52
C LEU A 249 10.13 -6.96 19.21
N SER A 250 8.84 -7.29 19.06
CA SER A 250 8.07 -6.89 17.88
C SER A 250 7.86 -5.39 17.76
N GLY A 251 7.67 -4.69 18.88
CA GLY A 251 7.63 -3.23 18.92
C GLY A 251 8.94 -2.62 18.42
N TRP A 252 10.09 -3.10 18.92
CA TRP A 252 11.40 -2.65 18.46
C TRP A 252 11.65 -2.96 16.99
N VAL A 253 11.27 -4.15 16.51
CA VAL A 253 11.38 -4.52 15.09
C VAL A 253 10.56 -3.58 14.22
N TYR A 254 9.36 -3.20 14.65
CA TYR A 254 8.52 -2.23 13.94
C TYR A 254 9.17 -0.84 13.88
N LEU A 255 9.76 -0.36 14.99
CA LEU A 255 10.48 0.93 15.01
C LEU A 255 11.74 0.93 14.13
N VAL A 256 12.52 -0.15 14.17
CA VAL A 256 13.68 -0.34 13.28
C VAL A 256 13.23 -0.36 11.82
N PHE A 257 12.10 -1.01 11.52
CA PHE A 257 11.49 -0.98 10.21
C PHE A 257 11.20 0.47 9.76
N LEU A 258 10.51 1.27 10.59
CA LEU A 258 10.21 2.68 10.25
C LEU A 258 11.48 3.49 9.97
N ALA A 259 12.51 3.35 10.82
CA ALA A 259 13.80 4.00 10.61
C ALA A 259 14.44 3.56 9.28
N SER A 260 14.41 2.26 8.99
CA SER A 260 14.95 1.70 7.74
C SER A 260 14.18 2.19 6.50
N ALA A 261 12.87 2.39 6.59
CA ALA A 261 12.05 2.94 5.51
C ALA A 261 12.44 4.39 5.20
N VAL A 262 12.72 5.21 6.25
CA VAL A 262 13.25 6.56 6.08
C VAL A 262 14.60 6.54 5.36
N VAL A 263 15.53 5.68 5.81
CA VAL A 263 16.88 5.57 5.22
C VAL A 263 16.80 5.15 3.76
N VAL A 264 16.02 4.12 3.42
CA VAL A 264 15.83 3.64 2.04
C VAL A 264 15.22 4.73 1.17
N GLY A 265 14.11 5.33 1.61
CA GLY A 265 13.41 6.35 0.85
C GLY A 265 14.29 7.57 0.59
N ALA A 266 15.02 8.05 1.60
CA ALA A 266 15.95 9.15 1.46
C ALA A 266 17.11 8.81 0.51
N ALA A 267 17.70 7.62 0.61
CA ALA A 267 18.83 7.21 -0.22
C ALA A 267 18.47 7.05 -1.70
N VAL A 268 17.25 6.61 -2.02
CA VAL A 268 16.74 6.55 -3.40
C VAL A 268 16.53 7.95 -3.96
N LEU A 269 16.02 8.89 -3.15
CA LEU A 269 15.79 10.28 -3.57
C LEU A 269 17.07 11.11 -3.58
N TRP A 270 18.12 10.66 -2.91
CA TRP A 270 19.40 11.34 -2.80
C TRP A 270 20.22 11.21 -4.10
N GLY A 271 20.68 12.36 -4.58
CA GLY A 271 21.31 12.52 -5.88
C GLY A 271 20.29 12.86 -6.95
N ARG A 272 20.46 14.01 -7.61
CA ARG A 272 19.65 14.34 -8.80
C ARG A 272 20.12 13.47 -9.97
N PRO A 273 19.20 12.95 -10.81
CA PRO A 273 19.59 12.46 -12.11
C PRO A 273 20.29 13.60 -12.87
N ARG A 274 21.44 13.30 -13.46
CA ARG A 274 22.16 14.21 -14.36
C ARG A 274 21.44 14.30 -15.70
#